data_AF-A0A1S8SD30-F1
#
_entry.id   AF-A0A1S8SD30-F1
#
_cell.length_a   1.000
_cell.length_b   1.000
_cell.length_c   1.000
_cell.angle_alpha   90.00
_cell.angle_beta   90.00
_cell.angle_gamma   90.00
#
_symmetry.space_group_name_H-M   'P 1'
#
loop_
_entity.id
_entity.type
_entity.pdbx_description
1 polymer ?
#
loop_
_entity_poly.entity_id
_entity_poly.type
_entity_poly.pdbx_seq_one_letter_code
_entity_poly.pdbx_strand_id
1 'polypeptide(L)'
;MSIGNTLNEKVIPVVMKFVNLKGVIALKDGILFTLPFIMVGSVFLLLAQIPYQPFNDWMASQLGQGWTEPLFQAYGATFSIIAFIAAIGIAYTYAKNEGHEPLSAGIISFVVFLLTTNSYVMTKGGEKVSDVISKEFVVEKEWLQQLLLV
;
A
#
# COMPACT_ATOMS: atom_id res chain seq x y z
N MET A 1 -38.60 16.12 12.41
CA MET A 1 -38.21 15.26 11.27
C MET A 1 -37.20 14.25 11.80
N SER A 2 -37.56 12.97 11.81
CA SER A 2 -36.72 11.92 12.39
C SER A 2 -35.43 11.77 11.60
N ILE A 3 -34.29 11.81 12.29
CA ILE A 3 -32.93 11.67 11.72
C ILE A 3 -32.83 10.38 10.87
N GLY A 4 -33.59 9.34 11.22
CA GLY A 4 -33.69 8.10 10.46
C GLY A 4 -34.26 8.27 9.05
N ASN A 5 -35.24 9.17 8.85
CA ASN A 5 -35.85 9.40 7.54
C ASN A 5 -34.92 10.24 6.64
N THR A 6 -34.22 11.23 7.19
CA THR A 6 -33.21 11.99 6.45
C THR A 6 -32.01 11.14 6.04
N LEU A 7 -31.62 10.16 6.87
CA LEU A 7 -30.59 9.19 6.51
C LEU A 7 -31.03 8.34 5.31
N ASN A 8 -32.23 7.77 5.38
CA ASN A 8 -32.70 6.83 4.36
C ASN A 8 -33.06 7.51 3.03
N GLU A 9 -33.63 8.71 3.08
CA GLU A 9 -34.13 9.41 1.88
C GLU A 9 -33.09 10.32 1.20
N LYS A 10 -32.09 10.82 1.93
CA LYS A 10 -31.06 11.72 1.37
C LYS A 10 -29.65 11.18 1.46
N VAL A 11 -29.26 10.60 2.59
CA VAL A 11 -27.86 10.15 2.78
C VAL A 11 -27.59 8.86 2.01
N ILE A 12 -28.44 7.85 2.13
CA ILE A 12 -28.30 6.57 1.41
C ILE A 12 -28.21 6.75 -0.12
N PRO A 13 -29.11 7.47 -0.80
CA PRO A 13 -29.01 7.63 -2.25
C PRO A 13 -27.78 8.44 -2.70
N VAL A 14 -27.32 9.40 -1.89
CA VAL A 14 -26.09 10.16 -2.19
C VAL A 14 -24.85 9.27 -2.07
N VAL A 15 -24.76 8.46 -1.00
CA VAL A 15 -23.68 7.49 -0.82
C VAL A 15 -23.71 6.44 -1.93
N MET A 16 -24.89 5.92 -2.27
CA MET A 16 -25.05 4.97 -3.38
C MET A 16 -24.61 5.58 -4.71
N LYS A 17 -24.90 6.85 -4.98
CA LYS A 17 -24.42 7.54 -6.18
C LYS A 17 -22.90 7.70 -6.19
N PHE A 18 -22.30 7.99 -5.04
CA PHE A 18 -20.84 8.11 -4.89
C PHE A 18 -20.13 6.77 -5.08
N VAL A 19 -20.62 5.70 -4.45
CA VAL A 19 -20.04 4.35 -4.58
C VAL A 19 -20.22 3.79 -5.99
N ASN A 20 -21.27 4.20 -6.70
CA ASN A 20 -21.49 3.81 -8.10
C ASN A 20 -20.70 4.66 -9.12
N LEU A 21 -19.89 5.63 -8.69
CA LEU A 21 -19.00 6.34 -9.61
C LEU A 21 -17.95 5.37 -10.16
N LYS A 22 -17.72 5.42 -11.48
CA LYS A 22 -16.76 4.54 -12.17
C LYS A 22 -15.38 4.51 -11.49
N GLY A 23 -14.87 5.67 -11.08
CA GLY A 23 -13.58 5.77 -10.39
C GLY A 23 -13.59 5.13 -8.99
N VAL A 24 -14.69 5.24 -8.25
CA VAL A 24 -14.81 4.65 -6.90
C VAL A 24 -14.96 3.13 -6.99
N ILE A 25 -15.72 2.63 -7.97
CA ILE A 25 -15.80 1.19 -8.28
C ILE A 25 -14.42 0.65 -8.64
N ALA A 26 -13.72 1.31 -9.57
CA ALA A 26 -12.39 0.90 -10.00
C ALA A 26 -11.35 0.96 -8.85
N LEU A 27 -11.45 1.94 -7.96
CA LEU A 27 -10.59 2.04 -6.78
C LEU A 27 -10.86 0.90 -5.79
N LYS A 28 -12.13 0.65 -5.48
CA LYS A 28 -12.54 -0.45 -4.60
C LYS A 28 -12.10 -1.79 -5.16
N ASP A 29 -12.38 -2.07 -6.42
CA ASP A 29 -12.03 -3.36 -7.02
C ASP A 29 -10.51 -3.48 -7.26
N GLY A 30 -9.84 -2.36 -7.56
CA GLY A 30 -8.41 -2.27 -7.75
C GLY A 30 -7.59 -2.51 -6.48
N ILE A 31 -8.05 -2.02 -5.32
CA ILE A 31 -7.37 -2.26 -4.04
C ILE A 31 -7.55 -3.70 -3.55
N LEU A 32 -8.59 -4.42 -3.99
CA LEU A 32 -8.76 -5.84 -3.62
C LEU A 32 -7.60 -6.71 -4.10
N PHE A 33 -6.89 -6.31 -5.16
CA PHE A 33 -5.68 -7.00 -5.62
C PHE A 33 -4.52 -6.95 -4.61
N THR A 34 -4.50 -5.99 -3.68
CA THR A 34 -3.44 -5.89 -2.66
C THR A 34 -3.72 -6.75 -1.43
N LEU A 35 -4.97 -7.14 -1.18
CA LEU A 35 -5.36 -7.95 -0.04
C LEU A 35 -4.52 -9.24 0.13
N PRO A 36 -4.32 -10.09 -0.90
CA PRO A 36 -3.50 -11.29 -0.74
C PRO A 36 -2.06 -10.98 -0.32
N PHE A 37 -1.48 -9.88 -0.81
CA PHE A 37 -0.14 -9.44 -0.43
C PHE A 37 -0.09 -8.95 1.02
N ILE A 38 -1.09 -8.18 1.46
CA ILE A 38 -1.21 -7.76 2.87
C ILE A 38 -1.31 -8.99 3.79
N MET A 39 -2.11 -9.97 3.40
CA MET A 39 -2.28 -11.21 4.18
C MET A 39 -0.97 -11.99 4.29
N VAL A 40 -0.16 -12.05 3.23
CA VAL A 40 1.15 -12.70 3.28
C VAL A 40 2.12 -11.90 4.15
N GLY A 41 2.18 -10.57 3.98
CA GLY A 41 3.03 -9.70 4.80
C GLY A 41 2.70 -9.79 6.29
N SER A 42 1.41 -9.81 6.64
CA SER A 42 0.96 -9.90 8.04
C SER A 42 1.33 -11.24 8.69
N VAL A 43 1.29 -12.36 7.95
CA VAL A 43 1.76 -13.65 8.47
C VAL A 43 3.24 -13.60 8.84
N PHE A 44 4.09 -13.01 7.99
CA PHE A 44 5.51 -12.86 8.30
C PHE A 44 5.76 -11.93 9.49
N LEU A 45 5.01 -10.85 9.63
CA LEU A 45 5.09 -9.96 10.78
C LEU A 45 4.69 -10.67 12.08
N LEU A 46 3.57 -11.40 12.05
CA LEU A 46 3.05 -12.13 13.21
C LEU A 46 4.04 -13.19 13.66
N LEU A 47 4.65 -13.92 12.72
CA LEU A 47 5.70 -14.90 13.03
C LEU A 47 6.94 -14.23 13.63
N ALA A 48 7.35 -13.06 13.13
CA ALA A 48 8.50 -12.32 13.66
C ALA A 48 8.25 -11.70 15.05
N GLN A 49 7.00 -11.41 15.39
CA GLN A 49 6.61 -10.72 16.63
C GLN A 49 5.91 -11.61 17.66
N ILE A 50 6.14 -12.93 17.64
CA ILE A 50 5.55 -13.83 18.64
C ILE A 50 6.10 -13.46 20.04
N PRO A 51 5.26 -13.01 21.00
CA PRO A 51 5.70 -12.60 22.32
C PRO A 51 5.84 -13.82 23.26
N TYR A 52 6.58 -14.84 22.82
CA TYR A 52 6.78 -16.08 23.57
C TYR A 52 8.28 -16.39 23.67
N GLN A 53 8.87 -16.05 24.81
CA GLN A 53 10.32 -16.15 25.06
C GLN A 53 10.90 -17.56 24.82
N PRO A 54 10.31 -18.67 25.31
CA PRO A 54 10.89 -20.00 25.11
C PRO A 54 10.98 -20.44 23.64
N PHE A 55 10.03 -19.97 22.82
CA PHE A 55 10.02 -20.26 21.39
C PHE A 55 11.01 -19.39 20.63
N ASN A 56 11.17 -18.12 21.02
CA ASN A 56 12.19 -17.25 20.48
C ASN A 56 13.59 -17.75 20.79
N ASP A 57 13.83 -18.27 22.00
CA ASP A 57 15.11 -18.87 22.40
C ASP A 57 15.37 -20.18 21.66
N TRP A 58 14.33 -21.02 21.46
CA TRP A 58 14.44 -22.24 20.66
C TRP A 58 14.76 -21.94 19.19
N MET A 59 14.07 -20.99 18.56
CA MET A 59 14.40 -20.59 17.19
C MET A 59 15.75 -19.89 17.08
N ALA A 60 16.14 -19.07 18.06
CA ALA A 60 17.47 -18.47 18.08
C ALA A 60 18.58 -19.52 18.19
N SER A 61 18.33 -20.65 18.86
CA SER A 61 19.28 -21.77 18.92
C SER A 61 19.43 -22.55 17.60
N GLN A 62 18.37 -22.59 16.78
CA GLN A 62 18.35 -23.33 15.51
C GLN A 62 18.73 -22.48 14.29
N LEU A 63 18.28 -21.21 14.27
CA LEU A 63 18.39 -20.29 13.14
C LEU A 63 19.32 -19.09 13.41
N GLY A 64 19.82 -18.93 14.64
CA GLY A 64 20.68 -17.83 15.08
C GLY A 64 19.92 -16.67 15.73
N GLN A 65 20.64 -15.81 16.47
CA GLN A 65 20.05 -14.67 17.22
C GLN A 65 19.22 -13.69 16.34
N GLY A 66 19.46 -13.68 15.02
CA GLY A 66 18.78 -12.82 14.05
C GLY A 66 17.70 -13.51 13.22
N TRP A 67 17.12 -14.63 13.68
CA TRP A 67 16.14 -15.39 12.88
C TRP A 67 14.91 -14.56 12.45
N THR A 68 14.60 -13.47 13.15
CA THR A 68 13.50 -12.54 12.83
C THR A 68 13.83 -11.57 11.69
N GLU A 69 15.10 -11.35 11.38
CA GLU A 69 15.54 -10.31 10.45
C GLU A 69 15.13 -10.59 8.99
N PRO A 70 15.23 -11.83 8.47
CA PRO A 70 14.65 -12.18 7.17
C PRO A 70 13.12 -12.01 7.12
N LEU A 71 12.42 -12.25 8.22
CA LEU A 71 10.96 -12.07 8.28
C LEU A 71 10.57 -10.59 8.25
N PHE A 72 11.30 -9.74 8.98
CA PHE A 72 11.12 -8.29 8.90
C PHE A 72 11.47 -7.75 7.51
N GLN A 73 12.49 -8.30 6.85
CA GLN A 73 12.83 -7.95 5.47
C GLN A 73 11.71 -8.34 4.49
N ALA A 74 11.14 -9.54 4.64
CA ALA A 74 10.01 -10.00 3.82
C ALA A 74 8.76 -9.15 4.02
N TYR A 75 8.43 -8.81 5.28
CA TYR A 75 7.37 -7.88 5.63
C TYR A 75 7.61 -6.50 4.99
N GLY A 76 8.79 -5.91 5.22
CA GLY A 76 9.15 -4.60 4.69
C GLY A 76 9.11 -4.54 3.16
N ALA A 77 9.58 -5.59 2.48
CA ALA A 77 9.50 -5.68 1.01
C ALA A 77 8.05 -5.75 0.51
N THR A 78 7.20 -6.51 1.19
CA THR A 78 5.78 -6.66 0.83
C THR A 78 5.05 -5.32 0.95
N PHE A 79 5.27 -4.59 2.05
CA PHE A 79 4.70 -3.25 2.25
C PHE A 79 5.29 -2.22 1.30
N SER A 80 6.59 -2.30 0.97
CA SER A 80 7.22 -1.38 0.02
C SER A 80 6.70 -1.53 -1.42
N ILE A 81 6.11 -2.68 -1.77
CA ILE A 81 5.63 -2.93 -3.13
C ILE A 81 4.10 -2.70 -3.25
N ILE A 82 3.39 -2.59 -2.13
CA ILE A 82 1.93 -2.55 -2.10
C ILE A 82 1.33 -1.36 -2.87
N ALA A 83 1.99 -0.19 -2.80
CA ALA A 83 1.54 1.01 -3.50
C ALA A 83 1.60 0.84 -5.02
N PHE A 84 2.62 0.14 -5.53
CA PHE A 84 2.74 -0.17 -6.96
C PHE A 84 1.63 -1.14 -7.40
N ILE A 85 1.39 -2.20 -6.62
CA ILE A 85 0.33 -3.18 -6.93
C ILE A 85 -1.05 -2.50 -6.89
N ALA A 86 -1.28 -1.61 -5.92
CA ALA A 86 -2.51 -0.82 -5.85
C ALA A 86 -2.68 0.08 -7.08
N ALA A 87 -1.65 0.85 -7.46
CA ALA A 87 -1.71 1.76 -8.60
C ALA A 87 -1.99 1.02 -9.92
N ILE A 88 -1.36 -0.14 -10.12
CA ILE A 88 -1.61 -1.00 -11.29
C ILE A 88 -3.01 -1.59 -11.22
N GLY A 89 -3.43 -2.12 -10.06
CA GLY A 89 -4.74 -2.75 -9.87
C GLY A 89 -5.92 -1.80 -10.12
N ILE A 90 -5.80 -0.55 -9.65
CA ILE A 90 -6.82 0.50 -9.88
C ILE A 90 -6.90 0.86 -11.36
N ALA A 91 -5.77 1.10 -12.02
CA ALA A 91 -5.74 1.44 -13.44
C ALA A 91 -6.21 0.29 -14.34
N TYR A 92 -5.81 -0.94 -14.02
CA TYR A 92 -6.25 -2.15 -14.70
C TYR A 92 -7.76 -2.31 -14.63
N THR A 93 -8.34 -2.15 -13.43
CA THR A 93 -9.79 -2.29 -13.23
C THR A 93 -10.56 -1.14 -13.87
N TYR A 94 -10.00 0.06 -13.86
CA TYR A 94 -10.57 1.21 -14.55
C TYR A 94 -10.70 0.98 -16.06
N ALA A 95 -9.61 0.59 -16.73
CA ALA A 95 -9.61 0.32 -18.17
C ALA A 95 -10.48 -0.87 -18.55
N LYS A 96 -10.49 -1.93 -17.72
CA LYS A 96 -11.40 -3.08 -17.89
C LYS A 96 -12.87 -2.64 -17.81
N ASN A 97 -13.22 -1.75 -16.89
CA ASN A 97 -14.58 -1.22 -16.74
C ASN A 97 -14.99 -0.30 -17.89
N GLU A 98 -14.03 0.31 -18.61
CA GLU A 98 -14.28 1.12 -19.80
C GLU A 98 -14.26 0.31 -21.12
N GLY A 99 -13.90 -0.98 -21.07
CA GLY A 99 -13.83 -1.83 -22.27
C GLY A 99 -12.55 -1.64 -23.10
N HIS A 100 -11.52 -1.02 -22.52
CA HIS A 100 -10.20 -0.89 -23.12
C HIS A 100 -9.26 -2.01 -22.67
N GLU A 101 -8.14 -2.15 -23.38
CA GLU A 101 -7.09 -3.12 -23.04
C GLU A 101 -6.46 -2.73 -21.67
N PRO A 102 -6.62 -3.59 -20.63
CA PRO A 102 -6.32 -3.18 -19.26
C PRO A 102 -4.82 -3.27 -18.91
N LEU A 103 -4.01 -4.04 -19.66
CA LEU A 103 -2.57 -4.15 -19.43
C LEU A 103 -1.86 -2.81 -19.71
N SER A 104 -2.19 -2.16 -20.83
CA SER A 104 -1.62 -0.87 -21.22
C SER A 104 -1.89 0.20 -20.17
N ALA A 105 -3.11 0.26 -19.62
CA ALA A 105 -3.45 1.22 -18.57
C ALA A 105 -2.69 0.95 -17.26
N GLY A 106 -2.52 -0.33 -16.90
CA GLY A 106 -1.71 -0.74 -15.75
C GLY A 106 -0.24 -0.31 -15.88
N ILE A 107 0.37 -0.52 -17.05
CA ILE A 107 1.76 -0.12 -17.31
C ILE A 107 1.93 1.40 -17.30
N ILE A 108 1.00 2.15 -17.91
CA ILE A 108 1.03 3.62 -17.88
C ILE A 108 0.94 4.15 -16.44
N SER A 109 0.03 3.59 -15.64
CA SER A 109 -0.10 3.94 -14.22
C SER A 109 1.20 3.70 -13.45
N PHE A 110 1.87 2.57 -13.71
CA PHE A 110 3.17 2.28 -13.10
C PHE A 110 4.26 3.31 -13.49
N VAL A 111 4.33 3.69 -14.76
CA VAL A 111 5.29 4.72 -15.23
C VAL A 111 4.98 6.09 -14.61
N VAL A 112 3.70 6.49 -14.58
CA VAL A 112 3.27 7.75 -13.96
C VAL A 112 3.56 7.76 -12.46
N PHE A 113 3.36 6.63 -11.78
CA PHE A 113 3.69 6.48 -10.37
C PHE A 113 5.19 6.68 -10.11
N LEU A 114 6.06 6.12 -10.94
CA LEU A 114 7.51 6.33 -10.83
C LEU A 114 7.91 7.78 -11.13
N LEU A 115 7.29 8.41 -12.12
CA LEU A 115 7.54 9.83 -12.44
C LEU A 115 7.07 10.78 -11.34
N THR A 116 5.99 10.43 -10.64
CA THR A 116 5.44 11.24 -9.54
C THR A 116 6.21 11.01 -8.24
N THR A 117 6.82 9.84 -8.07
CA THR A 117 7.63 9.51 -6.89
C THR A 117 8.98 10.21 -6.97
N ASN A 118 9.26 11.11 -6.04
CA ASN A 118 10.50 11.89 -6.05
C ASN A 118 11.71 10.99 -5.77
N SER A 119 12.64 10.89 -6.72
CA SER A 119 13.82 10.00 -6.67
C SER A 119 15.05 10.68 -6.04
N TYR A 120 14.87 11.43 -4.96
CA TYR A 120 15.98 12.05 -4.23
C TYR A 120 15.99 11.65 -2.75
N VAL A 121 17.17 11.32 -2.25
CA VAL A 121 17.45 11.22 -0.81
C VAL A 121 18.38 12.35 -0.40
N MET A 122 18.02 13.08 0.64
CA MET A 122 18.91 14.06 1.25
C MET A 122 19.67 13.39 2.40
N THR A 123 20.95 13.10 2.18
CA THR A 123 21.87 12.70 3.27
C THR A 123 22.27 13.94 4.07
N LYS A 124 22.46 13.81 5.39
CA LYS A 124 22.84 14.89 6.36
C LYS A 124 24.18 15.61 6.09
N GLY A 125 24.75 15.49 4.89
CA GLY A 125 25.99 16.12 4.45
C GLY A 125 25.86 17.01 3.20
N GLY A 126 24.66 17.26 2.67
CA GLY A 126 24.47 18.26 1.61
C GLY A 126 24.86 17.82 0.19
N GLU A 127 25.24 16.56 -0.03
CA GLU A 127 25.33 15.99 -1.37
C GLU A 127 24.05 15.24 -1.74
N LYS A 128 23.46 15.64 -2.86
CA LYS A 128 22.28 15.02 -3.46
C LYS A 128 22.70 13.71 -4.13
N VAL A 129 22.32 12.59 -3.54
CA VAL A 129 22.38 11.31 -4.26
C VAL A 129 21.10 11.22 -5.09
N SER A 130 21.23 11.48 -6.39
CA SER A 130 20.19 11.15 -7.37
C SER A 130 20.24 9.66 -7.66
N ASP A 131 19.07 9.06 -7.93
CA ASP A 131 18.89 7.67 -8.37
C ASP A 131 18.69 6.62 -7.26
N VAL A 132 18.00 7.01 -6.16
CA VAL A 132 17.55 6.05 -5.14
C VAL A 132 16.03 6.15 -4.99
N ILE A 133 15.32 5.07 -5.32
CA ILE A 133 13.97 4.84 -4.81
C ILE A 133 14.14 4.32 -3.39
N SER A 134 14.05 5.21 -2.41
CA SER A 134 14.06 4.80 -1.00
C SER A 134 12.91 3.86 -0.74
N LYS A 135 13.22 2.67 -0.23
CA LYS A 135 12.21 1.76 0.35
C LYS A 135 11.39 2.44 1.46
N GLU A 136 11.95 3.49 2.06
CA GLU A 136 11.32 4.30 3.11
C GLU A 136 10.22 5.25 2.60
N PHE A 137 10.22 5.64 1.31
CA PHE A 137 9.20 6.55 0.74
C PHE A 137 7.86 5.84 0.51
N VAL A 138 7.90 4.53 0.22
CA VAL A 138 6.70 3.70 0.04
C VAL A 138 6.12 3.23 1.39
N VAL A 139 6.86 3.44 2.49
CA VAL A 139 6.34 3.26 3.85
C VAL A 139 5.73 4.58 4.30
N GLU A 140 4.48 4.51 4.74
CA GLU A 140 3.54 5.52 5.26
C GLU A 140 4.10 6.74 6.05
N LYS A 141 5.37 6.74 6.48
CA LYS A 141 5.97 7.75 7.36
C LYS A 141 6.23 9.11 6.71
N GLU A 142 6.42 9.23 5.40
CA GLU A 142 6.81 10.52 4.79
C GLU A 142 5.64 11.45 4.47
N TRP A 143 4.45 10.91 4.20
CA TRP A 143 3.23 11.67 3.87
C TRP A 143 2.81 12.60 5.01
N LEU A 144 3.00 12.17 6.26
CA LEU A 144 2.71 12.98 7.45
C LEU A 144 3.76 14.08 7.70
N GLN A 145 5.00 13.88 7.25
CA GLN A 145 6.05 14.91 7.34
C GLN A 145 5.89 15.98 6.25
N GLN A 146 5.41 15.60 5.06
CA GLN A 146 5.12 16.55 3.97
C GLN A 146 3.90 17.44 4.25
N LEU A 147 2.89 16.95 4.98
CA LEU A 147 1.72 17.74 5.40
C LEU A 147 2.00 18.73 6.54
N LEU A 148 3.09 18.55 7.30
CA LEU A 148 3.49 19.46 8.38
C LEU A 148 4.39 20.61 7.91
N LEU A 149 4.79 20.62 6.64
CA LEU A 149 5.64 21.66 6.02
C LEU A 149 4.89 22.57 5.02
N VAL A 150 3.55 22.52 5.01
CA VAL A 150 2.66 23.48 4.32
C VAL A 150 1.79 24.16 5.37
#